data_AF-A0AAD7G6Q5-F1
#
_entry.id   AF-A0AAD7G6Q5-F1
#
_cell.length_a   1.000
_cell.length_b   1.000
_cell.length_c   1.000
_cell.angle_alpha   90.00
_cell.angle_beta   90.00
_cell.angle_gamma   90.00
#
_symmetry.space_group_name_H-M   'P 1'
#
loop_
_entity.id
_entity.type
_entity.pdbx_description
1 polymer ?
#
loop_
_entity_poly.entity_id
_entity_poly.type
_entity_poly.pdbx_seq_one_letter_code
_entity_poly.pdbx_strand_id
1 'polypeptide(L)'
;VISLASPVVKDLDKLHRVEELWFEDDNLIIRAEDSLFRVSRGVLAARSPVFRAMLFGMPQPNPGNAVTMYGCPMIQLPHRAADVEYFLKAIFDSEFFLPPPEKSLFCVVLGVLRLAHEYDVKFLLKRALLHLETFYPSILEGDGVYDSDDESPAGAESSSAEESEPVINGCALAALQAASEVGALWNLPCIIYDCCTLDLNDMLDLPE
;
A
#
# COMPACT_ATOMS: atom_id res chain seq x y z
N VAL A 1 -1.12 -7.09 -44.85
CA VAL A 1 -0.95 -7.97 -43.67
C VAL A 1 -0.25 -7.14 -42.60
N ILE A 2 -1.02 -6.40 -41.79
CA ILE A 2 -0.46 -5.56 -40.72
C ILE A 2 -0.45 -6.44 -39.47
N SER A 3 0.75 -6.85 -39.07
CA SER A 3 0.99 -7.56 -37.81
C SER A 3 0.81 -6.58 -36.67
N LEU A 4 -0.36 -6.62 -36.03
CA LEU A 4 -0.58 -5.99 -34.73
C LEU A 4 0.03 -6.91 -33.68
N ALA A 5 1.33 -6.81 -33.47
CA ALA A 5 1.96 -7.37 -32.28
C ALA A 5 1.39 -6.60 -31.08
N SER A 6 0.51 -7.26 -30.34
CA SER A 6 -0.01 -6.79 -29.06
C SER A 6 1.15 -6.31 -28.19
N PRO A 7 1.08 -5.12 -27.55
CA PRO A 7 2.16 -4.59 -26.71
C PRO A 7 2.52 -5.50 -25.53
N VAL A 8 1.68 -6.49 -25.22
CA VAL A 8 1.89 -7.49 -24.16
C VAL A 8 3.10 -8.40 -24.41
N VAL A 9 3.49 -8.65 -25.67
CA VAL A 9 4.47 -9.71 -25.99
C VAL A 9 5.93 -9.26 -25.85
N LYS A 10 6.21 -7.95 -25.75
CA LYS A 10 7.60 -7.43 -25.81
C LYS A 10 8.37 -7.43 -24.49
N ASP A 11 7.72 -7.70 -23.34
CA ASP A 11 8.36 -7.56 -22.02
C ASP A 11 8.56 -8.87 -21.26
N LEU A 12 8.27 -10.04 -21.86
CA LEU A 12 8.32 -11.31 -21.14
C LEU A 12 9.72 -11.65 -20.59
N ASP A 13 10.79 -11.18 -21.24
CA ASP A 13 12.17 -11.46 -20.84
C ASP A 13 12.63 -10.68 -19.59
N LYS A 14 11.87 -9.65 -19.17
CA LYS A 14 12.16 -8.85 -17.96
C LYS A 14 11.29 -9.24 -16.77
N LEU A 15 10.34 -10.14 -16.96
CA LEU A 15 9.42 -10.53 -15.90
C LEU A 15 10.13 -11.42 -14.89
N HIS A 16 9.96 -11.10 -13.60
CA HIS A 16 10.44 -11.93 -12.51
C HIS A 16 9.31 -12.32 -11.57
N ARG A 17 9.49 -13.44 -10.88
CA ARG A 17 8.49 -13.99 -9.96
C ARG A 17 8.78 -13.53 -8.55
N VAL A 18 7.73 -13.20 -7.82
CA VAL A 18 7.81 -12.94 -6.38
C VAL A 18 7.50 -14.24 -5.64
N GLU A 19 8.55 -14.94 -5.21
CA GLU A 19 8.46 -16.29 -4.65
C GLU A 19 7.55 -16.36 -3.40
N GLU A 20 7.54 -15.31 -2.56
CA GLU A 20 6.69 -15.24 -1.37
C GLU A 20 5.18 -15.19 -1.69
N LEU A 21 4.83 -14.85 -2.92
CA LEU A 21 3.45 -14.80 -3.44
C LEU A 21 3.30 -15.70 -4.66
N TRP A 22 4.07 -16.80 -4.69
CA TRP A 22 4.03 -17.79 -5.75
C TRP A 22 3.46 -19.12 -5.25
N PHE A 23 2.13 -19.24 -5.26
CA PHE A 23 1.46 -20.47 -4.85
C PHE A 23 1.33 -21.43 -6.04
N GLU A 24 2.05 -22.56 -6.02
CA GLU A 24 2.16 -23.49 -7.15
C GLU A 24 0.82 -24.09 -7.61
N ASP A 25 -0.15 -24.20 -6.71
CA ASP A 25 -1.48 -24.77 -7.00
C ASP A 25 -2.54 -23.71 -7.35
N ASP A 26 -2.16 -22.43 -7.36
CA ASP A 26 -3.11 -21.35 -7.63
C ASP A 26 -3.32 -21.08 -9.14
N ASN A 27 -4.42 -20.38 -9.42
CA ASN A 27 -5.07 -20.37 -10.73
C ASN A 27 -5.21 -18.98 -11.36
N LEU A 28 -4.46 -17.99 -10.89
CA LEU A 28 -4.40 -16.65 -11.44
C LEU A 28 -2.98 -16.10 -11.37
N ILE A 29 -2.53 -15.52 -12.49
CA ILE A 29 -1.30 -14.72 -12.52
C ILE A 29 -1.69 -13.25 -12.49
N ILE A 30 -1.07 -12.50 -11.59
CA ILE A 30 -1.16 -11.05 -11.54
C ILE A 30 0.20 -10.50 -11.97
N ARG A 31 0.18 -9.56 -12.92
CA ARG A 31 1.33 -8.77 -13.31
C ARG A 31 1.19 -7.35 -12.78
N ALA A 32 2.24 -6.84 -12.13
CA ALA A 32 2.40 -5.42 -11.85
C ALA A 32 3.83 -5.04 -12.25
N GLU A 33 3.97 -4.07 -13.14
CA GLU A 33 5.26 -3.73 -13.78
C GLU A 33 5.97 -4.99 -14.33
N ASP A 34 7.11 -5.32 -13.74
CA ASP A 34 8.02 -6.40 -14.09
C ASP A 34 7.81 -7.64 -13.19
N SER A 35 6.91 -7.53 -12.21
CA SER A 35 6.70 -8.55 -11.17
C SER A 35 5.48 -9.42 -11.48
N LEU A 36 5.64 -10.71 -11.23
CA LEU A 36 4.60 -11.72 -11.37
C LEU A 36 4.27 -12.36 -10.03
N PHE A 37 2.98 -12.42 -9.74
CA PHE A 37 2.40 -13.06 -8.56
C PHE A 37 1.48 -14.19 -9.01
N ARG A 38 1.51 -15.34 -8.32
CA ARG A 38 0.63 -16.47 -8.60
C ARG A 38 -0.24 -16.75 -7.38
N VAL A 39 -1.51 -16.39 -7.49
CA VAL A 39 -2.42 -16.27 -6.34
C VAL A 39 -3.81 -16.80 -6.62
N SER A 40 -4.58 -17.05 -5.57
CA SER A 40 -5.90 -17.64 -5.69
C SER A 40 -6.96 -16.63 -6.15
N ARG A 41 -7.54 -16.85 -7.33
CA ARG A 41 -8.67 -16.04 -7.83
C ARG A 41 -9.87 -16.05 -6.87
N GLY A 42 -10.08 -17.17 -6.18
CA GLY A 42 -11.20 -17.37 -5.28
C GLY A 42 -11.07 -16.52 -4.01
N VAL A 43 -9.86 -16.48 -3.44
CA VAL A 43 -9.56 -15.64 -2.27
C VAL A 43 -9.73 -14.16 -2.61
N LEU A 44 -9.18 -13.71 -3.75
CA LEU A 44 -9.32 -12.31 -4.18
C LEU A 44 -10.79 -11.92 -4.39
N ALA A 45 -11.56 -12.72 -5.11
CA ALA A 45 -12.98 -12.45 -5.33
C ALA A 45 -13.84 -12.55 -4.06
N ALA A 46 -13.40 -13.28 -3.04
CA ALA A 46 -14.08 -13.33 -1.75
C ALA A 46 -13.82 -12.07 -0.91
N ARG A 47 -12.64 -11.44 -1.07
CA ARG A 47 -12.20 -10.29 -0.27
C ARG A 47 -12.46 -8.94 -0.94
N SER A 48 -12.58 -8.92 -2.27
CA SER A 48 -12.77 -7.71 -3.07
C SER A 48 -13.95 -7.91 -4.06
N PRO A 49 -15.00 -7.07 -3.97
CA PRO A 49 -16.08 -7.10 -4.95
C PRO A 49 -15.61 -6.62 -6.34
N VAL A 50 -14.60 -5.74 -6.40
CA VAL A 50 -13.99 -5.28 -7.65
C VAL A 50 -13.29 -6.44 -8.36
N PHE A 51 -12.42 -7.18 -7.66
CA PHE A 51 -11.81 -8.39 -8.22
C PHE A 51 -12.84 -9.45 -8.56
N ARG A 52 -13.91 -9.60 -7.75
CA ARG A 52 -15.01 -10.52 -8.07
C ARG A 52 -15.66 -10.17 -9.40
N ALA A 53 -15.99 -8.91 -9.62
CA ALA A 53 -16.57 -8.45 -10.87
C ALA A 53 -15.59 -8.58 -12.04
N MET A 54 -14.30 -8.29 -11.82
CA MET A 54 -13.26 -8.42 -12.84
C MET A 54 -13.01 -9.89 -13.26
N LEU A 55 -13.00 -10.82 -12.30
CA LEU A 55 -12.62 -12.22 -12.51
C LEU A 55 -13.81 -13.12 -12.89
N PHE A 56 -15.01 -12.82 -12.39
CA PHE A 56 -16.22 -13.63 -12.57
C PHE A 56 -17.38 -12.86 -13.24
N GLY A 57 -17.13 -11.63 -13.69
CA GLY A 57 -18.10 -10.84 -14.42
C GLY A 57 -18.43 -11.42 -15.80
N MET A 58 -19.34 -10.75 -16.50
CA MET A 58 -19.79 -11.19 -17.82
C MET A 58 -18.61 -11.29 -18.79
N PRO A 59 -18.49 -12.39 -19.57
CA PRO A 59 -17.36 -12.59 -20.46
C PRO A 59 -17.23 -11.41 -21.43
N GLN A 60 -16.06 -10.78 -21.46
CA GLN A 60 -15.79 -9.73 -22.44
C GLN A 60 -15.92 -10.31 -23.86
N PRO A 61 -16.48 -9.55 -24.81
CA PRO A 61 -16.81 -10.03 -26.15
C PRO A 61 -15.60 -10.48 -27.00
N ASN A 62 -14.36 -10.24 -26.54
CA ASN A 62 -13.14 -10.68 -27.22
C ASN A 62 -12.34 -11.69 -26.36
N PRO A 63 -12.64 -13.00 -26.44
CA PRO A 63 -11.85 -14.04 -25.79
C PRO A 63 -10.41 -14.16 -26.33
N GLY A 64 -10.11 -13.56 -27.50
CA GLY A 64 -8.78 -13.59 -28.12
C GLY A 64 -7.70 -12.73 -27.44
N ASN A 65 -8.08 -11.88 -26.46
CA ASN A 65 -7.15 -11.02 -25.71
C ASN A 65 -6.86 -11.55 -24.30
N ALA A 66 -7.40 -12.71 -23.92
CA ALA A 66 -7.09 -13.33 -22.64
C ALA A 66 -5.66 -13.87 -22.67
N VAL A 67 -4.74 -13.10 -22.08
CA VAL A 67 -3.34 -13.50 -21.97
C VAL A 67 -3.27 -14.61 -20.93
N THR A 68 -2.68 -15.74 -21.32
CA THR A 68 -2.44 -16.85 -20.41
C THR A 68 -0.95 -17.02 -20.20
N MET A 69 -0.56 -17.29 -18.96
CA MET A 69 0.83 -17.52 -18.56
C MET A 69 0.86 -18.68 -17.56
N TYR A 70 1.79 -19.62 -17.73
CA TYR A 70 1.85 -20.84 -16.91
C TYR A 70 0.52 -21.63 -16.84
N GLY A 71 -0.25 -21.62 -17.95
CA GLY A 71 -1.55 -22.30 -18.01
C GLY A 71 -2.67 -21.61 -17.22
N CYS A 72 -2.41 -20.44 -16.62
CA CYS A 72 -3.36 -19.66 -15.85
C CYS A 72 -3.73 -18.37 -16.60
N PRO A 73 -4.94 -17.82 -16.40
CA PRO A 73 -5.27 -16.47 -16.84
C PRO A 73 -4.33 -15.46 -16.17
N MET A 74 -3.86 -14.49 -16.94
CA MET A 74 -3.04 -13.38 -16.44
C MET A 74 -3.85 -12.08 -16.50
N ILE A 75 -3.85 -11.33 -15.40
CA ILE A 75 -4.33 -9.96 -15.35
C ILE A 75 -3.17 -9.01 -15.06
N GLN A 76 -3.21 -7.80 -15.62
CA GLN A 76 -2.24 -6.75 -15.36
C GLN A 76 -2.89 -5.65 -14.51
N LEU A 77 -2.26 -5.29 -13.40
CA LEU A 77 -2.68 -4.17 -12.56
C LEU A 77 -1.82 -2.94 -12.87
N PRO A 78 -2.43 -1.75 -13.03
CA PRO A 78 -1.71 -0.51 -13.35
C PRO A 78 -1.14 0.16 -12.10
N HIS A 79 -0.40 -0.59 -11.27
CA HIS A 79 0.18 -0.11 -10.02
C HIS A 79 1.64 -0.53 -9.89
N ARG A 80 2.35 0.14 -8.98
CA ARG A 80 3.72 -0.21 -8.61
C ARG A 80 3.78 -1.63 -8.08
N ALA A 81 4.81 -2.39 -8.46
CA ALA A 81 4.97 -3.77 -8.03
C ALA A 81 5.01 -3.89 -6.50
N ALA A 82 5.69 -2.96 -5.82
CA ALA A 82 5.80 -2.94 -4.37
C ALA A 82 4.44 -2.79 -3.67
N ASP A 83 3.58 -1.88 -4.15
CA ASP A 83 2.25 -1.67 -3.54
C ASP A 83 1.38 -2.92 -3.72
N VAL A 84 1.41 -3.52 -4.91
CA VAL A 84 0.68 -4.77 -5.20
C VAL A 84 1.18 -5.91 -4.33
N GLU A 85 2.49 -6.02 -4.13
CA GLU A 85 3.09 -7.02 -3.24
C GLU A 85 2.60 -6.84 -1.80
N TYR A 86 2.66 -5.63 -1.24
CA TYR A 86 2.17 -5.35 0.11
C TYR A 86 0.70 -5.68 0.28
N PHE A 87 -0.12 -5.29 -0.69
CA PHE A 87 -1.55 -5.56 -0.68
C PHE A 87 -1.87 -7.06 -0.79
N LEU A 88 -1.18 -7.79 -1.67
CA LEU A 88 -1.37 -9.23 -1.81
C LEU A 88 -0.88 -9.97 -0.56
N LYS A 89 0.27 -9.62 0.00
CA LYS A 89 0.73 -10.17 1.29
C LYS A 89 -0.32 -9.94 2.38
N ALA A 90 -0.88 -8.74 2.49
CA ALA A 90 -1.92 -8.43 3.47
C ALA A 90 -3.23 -9.23 3.29
N ILE A 91 -3.50 -9.77 2.08
CA ILE A 91 -4.66 -10.63 1.80
C ILE A 91 -4.37 -12.09 2.12
N PHE A 92 -3.21 -12.59 1.72
CA PHE A 92 -2.86 -14.01 1.72
C PHE A 92 -2.10 -14.45 2.98
N ASP A 93 -1.37 -13.54 3.60
CA ASP A 93 -0.68 -13.73 4.86
C ASP A 93 -1.39 -12.92 5.95
N SER A 94 -1.99 -13.62 6.91
CA SER A 94 -2.69 -12.99 8.02
C SER A 94 -1.78 -12.30 9.03
N GLU A 95 -0.50 -12.69 9.08
CA GLU A 95 0.50 -12.14 10.02
C GLU A 95 1.24 -10.93 9.43
N PHE A 96 1.22 -10.75 8.11
CA PHE A 96 1.93 -9.65 7.44
C PHE A 96 1.40 -8.25 7.80
N PHE A 97 0.07 -8.07 7.87
CA PHE A 97 -0.56 -6.76 8.11
C PHE A 97 -1.57 -6.82 9.26
N LEU A 98 -1.03 -7.03 10.45
CA LEU A 98 -1.76 -7.03 11.70
C LEU A 98 -2.22 -5.61 12.07
N PRO A 99 -3.35 -5.46 12.79
CA PRO A 99 -3.78 -4.15 13.28
C PRO A 99 -2.83 -3.63 14.37
N PRO A 100 -2.83 -2.31 14.66
CA PRO A 100 -2.15 -1.76 15.83
C PRO A 100 -2.51 -2.52 17.13
N PRO A 101 -1.57 -2.69 18.08
CA PRO A 101 -0.30 -1.95 18.24
C PRO A 101 0.90 -2.52 17.46
N GLU A 102 0.71 -3.58 16.65
CA GLU A 102 1.79 -4.10 15.82
C GLU A 102 2.31 -3.00 14.89
N LYS A 103 3.62 -2.91 14.69
CA LYS A 103 4.19 -1.87 13.83
C LYS A 103 4.14 -2.31 12.38
N SER A 104 3.96 -1.35 11.47
CA SER A 104 4.06 -1.58 10.03
C SER A 104 4.83 -0.43 9.40
N LEU A 105 5.57 -0.69 8.33
CA LEU A 105 6.32 0.36 7.64
C LEU A 105 5.36 1.33 6.95
N PHE A 106 5.72 2.61 6.92
CA PHE A 106 4.87 3.66 6.35
C PHE A 106 4.52 3.40 4.87
N CYS A 107 5.50 2.97 4.07
CA CYS A 107 5.30 2.61 2.66
C CYS A 107 4.32 1.42 2.48
N VAL A 108 4.38 0.42 3.37
CA VAL A 108 3.44 -0.72 3.39
C VAL A 108 2.03 -0.22 3.68
N VAL A 109 1.88 0.64 4.69
CA VAL A 109 0.59 1.22 5.06
C VAL A 109 -0.01 2.01 3.91
N LEU A 110 0.75 2.87 3.24
CA LEU A 110 0.26 3.63 2.08
C LEU A 110 -0.12 2.74 0.89
N GLY A 111 0.72 1.76 0.55
CA GLY A 111 0.44 0.83 -0.55
C GLY A 111 -0.82 0.01 -0.30
N VAL A 112 -0.97 -0.54 0.91
CA VAL A 112 -2.19 -1.27 1.32
C VAL A 112 -3.39 -0.33 1.36
N LEU A 113 -3.25 0.90 1.85
CA LEU A 113 -4.33 1.88 1.95
C LEU A 113 -4.93 2.20 0.57
N ARG A 114 -4.07 2.56 -0.40
CA ARG A 114 -4.46 2.91 -1.77
C ARG A 114 -5.18 1.77 -2.47
N LEU A 115 -4.58 0.57 -2.47
CA LEU A 115 -5.17 -0.59 -3.16
C LEU A 115 -6.39 -1.15 -2.43
N ALA A 116 -6.43 -1.12 -1.10
CA ALA A 116 -7.63 -1.52 -0.36
C ALA A 116 -8.81 -0.61 -0.63
N HIS A 117 -8.58 0.68 -0.87
CA HIS A 117 -9.61 1.61 -1.31
C HIS A 117 -10.06 1.32 -2.76
N GLU A 118 -9.11 1.23 -3.69
CA GLU A 118 -9.41 1.02 -5.12
C GLU A 118 -10.13 -0.31 -5.39
N TYR A 119 -9.73 -1.38 -4.72
CA TYR A 119 -10.33 -2.71 -4.87
C TYR A 119 -11.43 -3.02 -3.84
N ASP A 120 -11.88 -2.04 -3.05
CA ASP A 120 -12.92 -2.14 -2.02
C ASP A 120 -12.72 -3.31 -1.03
N VAL A 121 -11.49 -3.43 -0.49
CA VAL A 121 -11.14 -4.41 0.55
C VAL A 121 -11.29 -3.77 1.94
N LYS A 122 -12.54 -3.69 2.40
CA LYS A 122 -12.94 -2.93 3.60
C LYS A 122 -12.15 -3.23 4.87
N PHE A 123 -11.79 -4.49 5.11
CA PHE A 123 -11.07 -4.87 6.32
C PHE A 123 -9.61 -4.37 6.30
N LEU A 124 -8.97 -4.39 5.14
CA LEU A 124 -7.62 -3.82 4.97
C LEU A 124 -7.68 -2.30 5.01
N LEU A 125 -8.67 -1.69 4.35
CA LEU A 125 -8.88 -0.24 4.38
C LEU A 125 -8.99 0.27 5.82
N LYS A 126 -9.81 -0.39 6.65
CA LYS A 126 -9.95 -0.05 8.07
C LYS A 126 -8.62 -0.18 8.83
N ARG A 127 -7.87 -1.27 8.61
CA ARG A 127 -6.58 -1.48 9.30
C ARG A 127 -5.53 -0.45 8.86
N ALA A 128 -5.46 -0.16 7.57
CA ALA A 128 -4.54 0.82 7.02
C ALA A 128 -4.83 2.23 7.55
N LEU A 129 -6.11 2.59 7.72
CA LEU A 129 -6.49 3.85 8.37
C LEU A 129 -6.08 3.89 9.85
N LEU A 130 -6.24 2.79 10.59
CA LEU A 130 -5.79 2.72 11.99
C LEU A 130 -4.27 2.89 12.10
N HIS A 131 -3.50 2.31 11.16
CA HIS A 131 -2.07 2.56 11.07
C HIS A 131 -1.76 3.99 10.66
N LEU A 132 -2.48 4.56 9.70
CA LEU A 132 -2.26 5.96 9.30
C LEU A 132 -2.47 6.93 10.48
N GLU A 133 -3.42 6.65 11.36
CA GLU A 133 -3.66 7.43 12.59
C GLU A 133 -2.52 7.35 13.61
N THR A 134 -1.68 6.29 13.59
CA THR A 134 -0.50 6.23 14.46
C THR A 134 0.66 7.09 13.93
N PHE A 135 0.72 7.32 12.61
CA PHE A 135 1.68 8.24 12.00
C PHE A 135 1.20 9.69 12.05
N TYR A 136 -0.08 9.91 11.78
CA TYR A 136 -0.70 11.22 11.71
C TYR A 136 -1.96 11.26 12.58
N PRO A 137 -1.85 11.57 13.88
CA PRO A 137 -3.01 11.69 14.74
C PRO A 137 -3.98 12.78 14.24
N SER A 138 -5.26 12.67 14.54
CA SER A 138 -6.30 13.63 14.08
C SER A 138 -6.28 14.96 14.82
N ILE A 139 -5.54 15.03 15.92
CA ILE A 139 -5.32 16.22 16.73
C ILE A 139 -3.83 16.48 16.70
N LEU A 140 -3.43 17.62 16.15
CA LEU A 140 -2.15 18.24 16.51
C LEU A 140 -2.28 18.54 18.00
N GLU A 141 -1.84 17.64 18.87
CA GLU A 141 -1.55 18.03 20.25
C GLU A 141 -0.43 19.06 20.11
N GLY A 142 -0.84 20.33 20.08
CA GLY A 142 0.08 21.46 20.09
C GLY A 142 0.97 21.22 21.29
N ASP A 143 2.26 21.04 21.02
CA ASP A 143 3.29 20.69 21.98
C ASP A 143 3.01 21.43 23.29
N GLY A 144 2.47 20.69 24.25
CA GLY A 144 1.97 21.21 25.51
C GLY A 144 3.13 21.49 26.45
N VAL A 145 4.20 22.11 25.93
CA VAL A 145 5.23 22.77 26.74
C VAL A 145 4.62 24.08 27.23
N TYR A 146 3.68 23.96 28.17
CA TYR A 146 3.56 24.98 29.19
C TYR A 146 4.74 24.77 30.13
N ASP A 147 5.83 25.49 29.84
CA ASP A 147 6.87 25.78 30.81
C ASP A 147 6.17 26.16 32.13
N SER A 148 6.22 25.24 33.09
CA SER A 148 6.08 25.58 34.49
C SER A 148 7.42 25.26 35.10
N ASP A 149 8.20 26.33 35.28
CA ASP A 149 9.34 26.38 36.19
C ASP A 149 8.91 25.74 37.53
N ASP A 150 9.44 24.55 37.88
CA ASP A 150 9.79 24.27 39.27
C ASP A 150 10.69 23.04 39.44
N GLU A 151 11.52 23.12 40.48
CA GLU A 151 12.78 22.41 40.77
C GLU A 151 12.83 20.87 40.66
N SER A 152 13.99 20.40 40.18
CA SER A 152 14.49 19.03 40.31
C SER A 152 14.61 18.59 41.78
N PRO A 153 14.47 17.28 42.09
CA PRO A 153 15.72 16.56 42.34
C PRO A 153 15.78 15.12 41.78
N ALA A 154 16.99 14.83 41.31
CA ALA A 154 17.64 13.54 41.05
C ALA A 154 17.03 12.26 41.67
N GLY A 155 16.90 11.22 40.84
CA GLY A 155 16.73 9.85 41.32
C GLY A 155 16.32 8.85 40.25
N ALA A 156 17.32 8.35 39.52
CA ALA A 156 17.46 7.03 38.91
C ALA A 156 16.33 6.39 38.05
N GLU A 157 16.83 5.72 37.01
CA GLU A 157 16.31 4.53 36.33
C GLU A 157 15.02 4.64 35.49
N SER A 158 15.20 4.85 34.19
CA SER A 158 14.33 4.25 33.18
C SER A 158 15.06 4.01 31.86
N SER A 159 14.84 2.80 31.37
CA SER A 159 14.97 2.28 30.02
C SER A 159 15.31 3.29 28.93
N SER A 160 16.30 2.91 28.10
CA SER A 160 16.50 3.44 26.76
C SER A 160 15.20 3.31 25.95
N ALA A 161 14.34 4.32 26.04
CA ALA A 161 13.38 4.63 25.02
C ALA A 161 14.22 4.97 23.78
N GLU A 162 14.08 4.16 22.75
CA GLU A 162 14.52 4.53 21.41
C GLU A 162 13.69 5.76 21.01
N GLU A 163 14.27 6.93 21.27
CA GLU A 163 13.75 8.22 20.86
C GLU A 163 13.71 8.24 19.33
N SER A 164 12.50 8.43 18.82
CA SER A 164 12.19 9.22 17.62
C SER A 164 12.89 8.82 16.33
N GLU A 165 12.20 8.06 15.47
CA GLU A 165 12.43 8.19 14.03
C GLU A 165 11.37 9.12 13.42
N PRO A 166 11.65 10.43 13.24
CA PRO A 166 10.91 11.23 12.29
C PRO A 166 11.68 11.19 10.96
N VAL A 167 11.57 10.08 10.23
CA VAL A 167 11.96 10.02 8.82
C VAL A 167 10.70 9.98 7.96
N ILE A 168 9.80 10.95 8.21
CA ILE A 168 8.61 11.20 7.39
C ILE A 168 8.93 12.22 6.28
N ASN A 169 10.17 12.74 6.25
CA ASN A 169 10.59 13.87 5.43
C ASN A 169 10.60 13.65 3.90
N GLY A 170 10.17 12.49 3.40
CA GLY A 170 10.04 12.25 1.96
C GLY A 170 8.69 11.68 1.54
N CYS A 171 7.71 11.52 2.44
CA CYS A 171 6.47 10.81 2.11
C CYS A 171 5.19 11.54 2.55
N ALA A 172 5.29 12.73 3.13
CA ALA A 172 4.11 13.52 3.53
C ALA A 172 3.19 13.84 2.35
N LEU A 173 3.74 14.09 1.16
CA LEU A 173 2.94 14.33 -0.05
C LEU A 173 2.21 13.07 -0.53
N ALA A 174 2.88 11.91 -0.47
CA ALA A 174 2.26 10.62 -0.77
C ALA A 174 1.14 10.28 0.24
N ALA A 175 1.34 10.63 1.50
CA ALA A 175 0.36 10.55 2.58
C ALA A 175 -0.85 11.44 2.31
N LEU A 176 -0.59 12.69 1.89
CA LEU A 176 -1.61 13.68 1.58
C LEU A 176 -2.50 13.22 0.42
N GLN A 177 -1.87 12.73 -0.66
CA GLN A 177 -2.58 12.16 -1.80
C GLN A 177 -3.44 10.98 -1.36
N ALA A 178 -2.86 9.99 -0.66
CA ALA A 178 -3.60 8.81 -0.22
C ALA A 178 -4.75 9.16 0.74
N ALA A 179 -4.51 10.03 1.72
CA ALA A 179 -5.54 10.49 2.65
C ALA A 179 -6.67 11.25 1.93
N SER A 180 -6.33 12.06 0.92
CA SER A 180 -7.31 12.78 0.10
C SER A 180 -8.15 11.84 -0.77
N GLU A 181 -7.54 10.81 -1.36
CA GLU A 181 -8.21 9.81 -2.20
C GLU A 181 -9.19 8.94 -1.39
N VAL A 182 -8.80 8.57 -0.17
CA VAL A 182 -9.61 7.76 0.73
C VAL A 182 -10.65 8.59 1.52
N GLY A 183 -10.54 9.92 1.49
CA GLY A 183 -11.42 10.80 2.26
C GLY A 183 -11.13 10.81 3.75
N ALA A 184 -9.90 10.47 4.16
CA ALA A 184 -9.41 10.55 5.54
C ALA A 184 -9.08 12.01 5.91
N LEU A 185 -10.08 12.89 5.82
CA LEU A 185 -9.91 14.34 5.94
C LEU A 185 -9.43 14.78 7.34
N TRP A 186 -9.62 13.93 8.35
CA TRP A 186 -9.22 14.21 9.73
C TRP A 186 -7.71 14.15 9.96
N ASN A 187 -6.95 13.43 9.12
CA ASN A 187 -5.49 13.40 9.20
C ASN A 187 -4.83 14.59 8.46
N LEU A 188 -5.59 15.31 7.62
CA LEU A 188 -5.05 16.37 6.76
C LEU A 188 -4.32 17.49 7.52
N PRO A 189 -4.81 17.99 8.67
CA PRO A 189 -4.09 19.06 9.38
C PRO A 189 -2.66 18.67 9.75
N CYS A 190 -2.45 17.45 10.26
CA CYS A 190 -1.12 16.94 10.60
C CYS A 190 -0.26 16.68 9.36
N ILE A 191 -0.84 16.07 8.31
CA ILE A 191 -0.12 15.81 7.08
C ILE A 191 0.31 17.11 6.39
N ILE A 192 -0.55 18.14 6.39
CA ILE A 192 -0.23 19.46 5.82
C ILE A 192 0.85 20.15 6.65
N TYR A 193 0.78 20.07 7.98
CA TYR A 193 1.84 20.60 8.86
C TYR A 193 3.20 19.98 8.50
N ASP A 194 3.27 18.66 8.38
CA ASP A 194 4.50 17.96 8.00
C ASP A 194 4.93 18.29 6.56
N CYS A 195 4.01 18.43 5.61
CA CYS A 195 4.34 18.91 4.26
C CYS A 195 4.97 20.31 4.27
N CYS A 196 4.59 21.17 5.22
CA CYS A 196 5.11 22.54 5.35
C CYS A 196 6.46 22.61 6.07
N THR A 197 6.88 21.56 6.76
CA THR A 197 8.20 21.49 7.42
C THR A 197 9.27 20.86 6.53
N LEU A 198 8.89 20.33 5.36
CA LEU A 198 9.82 19.84 4.33
C LEU A 198 10.61 20.98 3.68
N ASP A 199 11.91 20.74 3.46
CA ASP A 199 12.72 21.65 2.66
C ASP A 199 12.26 21.61 1.19
N LEU A 200 12.27 22.77 0.53
CA LEU A 200 11.68 22.93 -0.81
C LEU A 200 12.36 22.05 -1.89
N ASN A 201 13.60 21.63 -1.64
CA ASN A 201 14.34 20.72 -2.52
C ASN A 201 13.85 19.27 -2.38
N ASP A 202 13.49 18.84 -1.16
CA ASP A 202 12.98 17.49 -0.89
C ASP A 202 11.56 17.29 -1.46
N MET A 203 10.79 18.37 -1.62
CA MET A 203 9.48 18.35 -2.30
C MET A 203 9.58 18.12 -3.82
N LEU A 204 10.69 18.48 -4.46
CA LEU A 204 10.85 18.42 -5.92
C LEU A 204 11.46 17.11 -6.42
N ASP A 205 12.09 16.34 -5.54
CA ASP A 205 12.78 15.08 -5.87
C ASP A 205 11.92 13.80 -5.64
N LEU A 206 10.60 13.94 -5.45
CA LEU A 206 9.72 12.80 -5.20
C LEU A 206 9.43 11.99 -6.47
N PRO A 207 9.60 10.65 -6.45
CA PRO A 207 9.19 9.80 -7.56
C PRO A 207 7.66 9.74 -7.66
N GLU A 208 7.14 9.89 -8.89
CA GLU A 208 5.72 9.76 -9.24
C GLU A 208 5.10 8.41 -8.82
#